data_AF-A0A934X4G3-F1
#
_entry.id   AF-A0A934X4G3-F1
#
_cell.length_a   1.000
_cell.length_b   1.000
_cell.length_c   1.000
_cell.angle_alpha   90.00
_cell.angle_beta   90.00
_cell.angle_gamma   90.00
#
_symmetry.space_group_name_H-M   'P 1'
#
loop_
_entity.id
_entity.type
_entity.pdbx_description
1 polymer ?
#
loop_
_entity_poly.entity_id
_entity_poly.type
_entity_poly.pdbx_seq_one_letter_code
_entity_poly.pdbx_strand_id
1 'polypeptide(L)'
;MSPDAGLGDGAASAARSSGGGLLLVHAGVSTVREWALDGLGPVIVVPDPSGWTILVPDGDRTFAAPPFDDGVGALLGRPVRRRLLPTIGVALVGNRLAISVVPAVLRPGRSWLVWEPGAGLVRPAGLTPASVAQLAAAADRREHRDLVAAMMADGRGSAARVLRDVFEALSLPGVDFATGERVPVDEPGAVRIEPSREDVARFDRTVHEVRRWREEVEGSP
;
A
#
# COMPACT_ATOMS: atom_id res chain seq x y z
N MET A 1 -32.85 -12.31 -24.30
CA MET A 1 -32.00 -11.11 -24.46
C MET A 1 -31.42 -10.82 -23.09
N SER A 2 -30.32 -11.49 -22.77
CA SER A 2 -29.60 -11.35 -21.50
C SER A 2 -28.72 -10.11 -21.53
N PRO A 3 -28.58 -9.36 -20.44
CA PRO A 3 -27.41 -8.53 -20.23
C PRO A 3 -26.36 -9.36 -19.50
N ASP A 4 -25.39 -9.80 -20.28
CA ASP A 4 -24.08 -10.25 -19.84
C ASP A 4 -23.30 -9.01 -19.36
N ALA A 5 -22.94 -8.95 -18.08
CA ALA A 5 -22.13 -7.88 -17.52
C ALA A 5 -21.17 -8.50 -16.50
N GLY A 6 -19.99 -8.86 -16.99
CA GLY A 6 -18.84 -9.29 -16.19
C GLY A 6 -18.52 -8.29 -15.08
N LEU A 7 -18.98 -8.63 -13.87
CA LEU A 7 -18.64 -7.97 -12.63
C LEU A 7 -17.61 -8.86 -11.93
N GLY A 8 -16.33 -8.51 -12.02
CA GLY A 8 -15.30 -9.21 -11.22
C GLY A 8 -13.84 -8.86 -11.52
N ASP A 9 -13.46 -8.70 -12.79
CA ASP A 9 -12.03 -8.69 -13.15
C ASP A 9 -11.37 -7.30 -13.23
N GLY A 10 -12.16 -6.23 -13.33
CA GLY A 10 -11.63 -4.87 -13.53
C GLY A 10 -10.87 -4.28 -12.34
N ALA A 11 -11.15 -4.75 -11.12
CA ALA A 11 -10.49 -4.29 -9.90
C ALA A 11 -9.27 -5.15 -9.52
N ALA A 12 -9.24 -6.42 -9.94
CA ALA A 12 -8.11 -7.33 -9.72
C ALA A 12 -7.00 -7.13 -10.77
N SER A 13 -7.32 -6.55 -11.94
CA SER A 13 -6.35 -6.19 -12.97
C SER A 13 -5.77 -4.77 -12.82
N ALA A 14 -6.00 -4.09 -11.70
CA ALA A 14 -5.52 -2.73 -11.46
C ALA A 14 -4.00 -2.72 -11.17
N ALA A 15 -3.25 -2.87 -12.26
CA ALA A 15 -1.85 -2.52 -12.48
C ALA A 15 -0.80 -3.17 -11.57
N ARG A 16 -0.03 -4.08 -12.19
CA ARG A 16 1.30 -4.46 -11.70
C ARG A 16 2.05 -3.19 -11.32
N SER A 17 2.54 -3.08 -10.09
CA SER A 17 3.44 -2.00 -9.72
C SER A 17 4.75 -2.25 -10.48
N SER A 18 4.88 -1.66 -11.67
CA SER A 18 6.18 -1.59 -12.36
C SER A 18 7.10 -0.53 -11.73
N GLY A 19 6.63 0.11 -10.66
CA GLY A 19 7.26 1.22 -9.95
C GLY A 19 7.24 0.98 -8.45
N GLY A 20 8.15 1.67 -7.76
CA GLY A 20 8.38 1.50 -6.33
C GLY A 20 7.17 1.85 -5.46
N GLY A 21 7.24 1.37 -4.23
CA GLY A 21 6.23 1.57 -3.22
C GLY A 21 6.76 1.17 -1.85
N LEU A 22 6.12 1.67 -0.81
CA LEU A 22 6.50 1.38 0.57
C LEU A 22 5.31 1.47 1.51
N LEU A 23 5.49 0.96 2.72
CA LEU A 23 4.58 1.13 3.83
C LEU A 23 5.35 1.74 5.02
N LEU A 24 4.90 2.91 5.47
CA LEU A 24 5.31 3.52 6.72
C LEU A 24 4.41 3.02 7.84
N VAL A 25 5.02 2.56 8.93
CA VAL A 25 4.33 2.17 10.16
C VAL A 25 4.99 2.84 11.35
N HIS A 26 4.19 3.39 12.27
CA HIS A 26 4.72 4.05 13.46
C HIS A 26 4.89 3.04 14.60
N ALA A 27 5.83 2.10 14.41
CA ALA A 27 6.14 1.03 15.36
C ALA A 27 7.59 0.58 15.23
N GLY A 28 8.16 -0.04 16.27
CA GLY A 28 9.53 -0.55 16.25
C GLY A 28 9.71 -1.82 15.41
N VAL A 29 10.93 -2.03 14.92
CA VAL A 29 11.31 -3.14 14.01
C VAL A 29 10.88 -4.52 14.50
N SER A 30 10.94 -4.82 15.79
CA SER A 30 10.52 -6.11 16.34
C SER A 30 9.02 -6.39 16.13
N THR A 31 8.19 -5.37 16.37
CA THR A 31 6.72 -5.47 16.20
C THR A 31 6.36 -5.58 14.72
N VAL A 32 7.11 -4.86 13.87
CA VAL A 32 6.99 -4.92 12.42
C VAL A 32 7.40 -6.28 11.89
N ARG A 33 8.48 -6.87 12.41
CA ARG A 33 8.97 -8.19 12.02
C ARG A 33 7.93 -9.29 12.23
N GLU A 34 7.31 -9.33 13.41
CA GLU A 34 6.24 -10.28 13.69
C GLU A 34 5.10 -10.17 12.67
N TRP A 35 4.75 -8.95 12.26
CA TRP A 35 3.75 -8.76 11.22
C TRP A 35 4.30 -9.19 9.86
N ALA A 36 5.49 -8.77 9.45
CA ALA A 36 6.07 -9.07 8.14
C ALA A 36 6.25 -10.58 7.88
N LEU A 37 6.54 -11.38 8.92
CA LEU A 37 6.66 -12.84 8.81
C LEU A 37 5.36 -13.53 8.35
N ASP A 38 4.20 -12.97 8.71
CA ASP A 38 2.88 -13.46 8.27
C ASP A 38 2.48 -12.84 6.90
N GLY A 39 3.44 -12.35 6.12
CA GLY A 39 3.25 -11.72 4.80
C GLY A 39 3.25 -12.73 3.63
N LEU A 40 3.10 -12.22 2.41
CA LEU A 40 3.08 -13.04 1.19
C LEU A 40 4.39 -12.99 0.39
N GLY A 41 5.21 -11.96 0.61
CA GLY A 41 6.48 -11.77 -0.08
C GLY A 41 7.53 -11.18 0.86
N PRO A 42 8.81 -11.24 0.46
CA PRO A 42 9.90 -10.69 1.24
C PRO A 42 9.83 -9.16 1.29
N VAL A 43 10.27 -8.58 2.40
CA VAL A 43 10.32 -7.13 2.61
C VAL A 43 11.65 -6.72 3.24
N ILE A 44 12.17 -5.58 2.85
CA ILE A 44 13.23 -4.89 3.57
C ILE A 44 12.58 -3.93 4.57
N VAL A 45 12.99 -4.06 5.83
CA VAL A 45 12.56 -3.19 6.93
C VAL A 45 13.69 -2.23 7.28
N VAL A 46 13.45 -0.94 7.13
CA VAL A 46 14.42 0.12 7.42
C VAL A 46 13.91 0.93 8.62
N PRO A 47 14.64 0.94 9.76
CA PRO A 47 14.31 1.82 10.87
C PRO A 47 14.61 3.28 10.53
N ASP A 48 13.74 4.20 10.93
CA ASP A 48 13.97 5.64 10.77
C ASP A 48 14.01 6.36 12.14
N PRO A 49 14.94 7.32 12.35
CA PRO A 49 15.04 8.07 13.61
C PRO A 49 13.80 8.87 14.00
N SER A 50 12.92 9.21 13.05
CA SER A 50 11.68 9.95 13.30
C SER A 50 10.59 9.11 14.00
N GLY A 51 10.82 7.82 14.23
CA GLY A 51 9.87 6.90 14.86
C GLY A 51 9.06 6.07 13.86
N TRP A 52 9.19 6.35 12.56
CA TRP A 52 8.68 5.50 11.50
C TRP A 52 9.58 4.28 11.28
N THR A 53 8.97 3.17 10.90
CA THR A 53 9.65 2.05 10.26
C THR A 53 9.12 1.93 8.84
N ILE A 54 10.04 1.84 7.88
CA ILE A 54 9.75 1.80 6.45
C ILE A 54 9.83 0.34 6.00
N LEU A 55 8.80 -0.14 5.31
CA LEU A 55 8.78 -1.46 4.69
C LEU A 55 8.74 -1.30 3.19
N VAL A 56 9.71 -1.91 2.51
CA VAL A 56 9.81 -1.92 1.05
C VAL A 56 9.77 -3.37 0.57
N PRO A 57 8.93 -3.73 -0.42
CA PRO A 57 8.97 -5.06 -1.02
C PRO A 57 10.37 -5.37 -1.55
N ASP A 58 10.87 -6.57 -1.24
CA ASP A 58 12.14 -7.06 -1.77
C ASP A 58 11.89 -7.79 -3.10
N GLY A 59 11.75 -6.99 -4.17
CA GLY A 59 11.43 -7.44 -5.52
C GLY A 59 9.95 -7.25 -5.89
N ASP A 60 9.66 -7.43 -7.18
CA ASP A 60 8.35 -7.11 -7.77
C ASP A 60 7.26 -8.13 -7.41
N ARG A 61 7.65 -9.35 -7.02
CA ARG A 61 6.72 -10.48 -6.85
C ARG A 61 6.70 -11.03 -5.44
N THR A 62 5.51 -11.44 -5.02
CA THR A 62 5.34 -12.27 -3.82
C THR A 62 5.56 -13.75 -4.13
N PHE A 63 5.43 -14.61 -3.11
CA PHE A 63 5.40 -16.05 -3.30
C PHE A 63 3.98 -16.61 -3.55
N ALA A 64 2.96 -15.76 -3.49
CA ALA A 64 1.56 -16.15 -3.67
C ALA A 64 1.18 -16.18 -5.16
N ALA A 65 0.12 -16.91 -5.48
CA ALA A 65 -0.44 -16.94 -6.83
C ALA A 65 -1.21 -15.64 -7.16
N PRO A 66 -1.41 -15.32 -8.46
CA PRO A 66 -2.28 -14.21 -8.87
C PRO A 66 -3.67 -14.27 -8.23
N PRO A 67 -4.25 -13.12 -7.84
CA PRO A 67 -3.81 -11.74 -8.06
C PRO A 67 -2.92 -11.19 -6.93
N PHE A 68 -2.43 -12.04 -6.02
CA PHE A 68 -1.62 -11.62 -4.87
C PHE A 68 -0.12 -11.68 -5.15
N ASP A 69 0.27 -11.90 -6.41
CA ASP A 69 1.66 -12.03 -6.85
C ASP A 69 2.38 -10.68 -6.98
N ASP A 70 1.69 -9.54 -6.84
CA ASP A 70 2.27 -8.19 -6.86
C ASP A 70 2.78 -7.77 -5.48
N GLY A 71 4.09 -7.48 -5.36
CA GLY A 71 4.75 -7.19 -4.08
C GLY A 71 4.20 -5.97 -3.35
N VAL A 72 4.03 -4.85 -4.06
CA VAL A 72 3.51 -3.60 -3.49
C VAL A 72 2.03 -3.74 -3.16
N GLY A 73 1.23 -4.27 -4.08
CA GLY A 73 -0.20 -4.51 -3.92
C GLY A 73 -0.50 -5.42 -2.74
N ALA A 74 0.25 -6.52 -2.58
CA ALA A 74 0.12 -7.41 -1.44
C ALA A 74 0.51 -6.72 -0.12
N LEU A 75 1.59 -5.94 -0.09
CA LEU A 75 2.01 -5.18 1.09
C LEU A 75 0.95 -4.14 1.51
N LEU A 76 0.46 -3.37 0.55
CA LEU A 76 -0.50 -2.29 0.79
C LEU A 76 -1.94 -2.79 1.01
N GLY A 77 -2.31 -3.94 0.46
CA GLY A 77 -3.63 -4.54 0.67
C GLY A 77 -3.77 -5.21 2.04
N ARG A 78 -2.66 -5.50 2.71
CA ARG A 78 -2.64 -6.34 3.89
C ARG A 78 -3.31 -5.69 5.11
N PRO A 79 -4.13 -6.44 5.89
CA PRO A 79 -4.64 -5.96 7.17
C PRO A 79 -3.52 -5.60 8.16
N VAL A 80 -3.64 -4.44 8.78
CA VAL A 80 -2.66 -3.92 9.74
C VAL A 80 -3.17 -4.12 11.16
N ARG A 81 -2.32 -4.67 12.04
CA ARG A 81 -2.65 -4.83 13.47
C ARG A 81 -2.67 -3.48 14.17
N ARG A 82 -3.54 -3.29 15.18
CA ARG A 82 -3.67 -2.02 15.91
C ARG A 82 -2.35 -1.44 16.45
N ARG A 83 -1.43 -2.30 16.88
CA ARG A 83 -0.10 -1.92 17.40
C ARG A 83 0.87 -1.34 16.36
N LEU A 84 0.50 -1.36 15.08
CA LEU A 84 1.28 -0.81 13.96
C LEU A 84 0.73 0.52 13.46
N LEU A 85 -0.37 1.02 14.05
CA LEU A 85 -1.03 2.23 13.61
C LEU A 85 -0.37 3.48 14.20
N PRO A 86 -0.42 4.63 13.49
CA PRO A 86 -0.94 4.81 12.13
C PRO A 86 -0.04 4.18 11.05
N THR A 87 -0.61 3.94 9.86
CA THR A 87 0.16 3.53 8.69
C THR A 87 -0.17 4.34 7.45
N ILE A 88 0.86 4.65 6.67
CA ILE A 88 0.76 5.34 5.38
C ILE A 88 1.50 4.49 4.36
N GLY A 89 0.81 4.00 3.34
CA GLY A 89 1.43 3.23 2.26
C GLY A 89 1.34 3.97 0.94
N VAL A 90 2.33 3.83 0.07
CA VAL A 90 2.36 4.49 -1.24
C VAL A 90 2.77 3.53 -2.34
N ALA A 91 2.20 3.74 -3.52
CA ALA A 91 2.55 3.01 -4.73
C ALA A 91 2.56 3.96 -5.93
N LEU A 92 3.61 3.87 -6.74
CA LEU A 92 3.65 4.47 -8.07
C LEU A 92 3.17 3.43 -9.08
N VAL A 93 1.98 3.66 -9.62
CA VAL A 93 1.25 2.69 -10.45
C VAL A 93 1.09 3.27 -11.85
N GLY A 94 1.99 2.89 -12.76
CA GLY A 94 2.11 3.56 -14.05
C GLY A 94 2.47 5.04 -13.86
N ASN A 95 1.58 5.95 -14.28
CA ASN A 95 1.75 7.39 -14.08
C ASN A 95 0.95 7.94 -12.89
N ARG A 96 0.29 7.08 -12.11
CA ARG A 96 -0.58 7.43 -10.98
C ARG A 96 0.14 7.27 -9.66
N LEU A 97 -0.28 8.03 -8.67
CA LEU A 97 0.11 7.87 -7.27
C LEU A 97 -1.09 7.34 -6.49
N ALA A 98 -0.91 6.22 -5.80
CA ALA A 98 -1.87 5.72 -4.81
C ALA A 98 -1.28 5.88 -3.40
N ILE A 99 -2.05 6.44 -2.48
CA ILE A 99 -1.70 6.57 -1.06
C ILE A 99 -2.79 5.86 -0.24
N SER A 100 -2.41 4.85 0.53
CA SER A 100 -3.26 4.21 1.52
C SER A 100 -3.02 4.77 2.91
N VAL A 101 -4.11 4.99 3.65
CA VAL A 101 -4.05 5.50 5.04
C VAL A 101 -4.85 4.56 5.93
N VAL A 102 -4.23 4.14 7.04
CA VAL A 102 -4.90 3.48 8.16
C VAL A 102 -4.66 4.30 9.42
N PRO A 103 -5.68 5.04 9.90
CA PRO A 103 -5.51 5.94 11.04
C PRO A 103 -5.49 5.18 12.36
N ALA A 104 -4.83 5.74 13.38
CA ALA A 104 -4.83 5.24 14.75
C ALA A 104 -6.14 5.59 15.47
N VAL A 105 -7.22 4.89 15.13
CA VAL A 105 -8.57 5.07 15.71
C VAL A 105 -9.15 3.76 16.20
N LEU A 106 -10.26 3.81 16.95
CA LEU A 106 -10.89 2.62 17.54
C LEU A 106 -11.29 1.56 16.51
N ARG A 107 -11.79 1.98 15.35
CA ARG A 107 -12.18 1.09 14.24
C ARG A 107 -11.39 1.46 12.98
N PRO A 108 -10.12 1.04 12.89
CA PRO A 108 -9.26 1.42 11.79
C PRO A 108 -9.71 0.72 10.50
N GLY A 109 -9.93 1.50 9.46
CA GLY A 109 -10.20 1.01 8.10
C GLY A 109 -9.17 1.60 7.13
N ARG A 110 -8.74 0.80 6.15
CA ARG A 110 -7.89 1.30 5.08
C ARG A 110 -8.73 2.14 4.11
N SER A 111 -8.20 3.30 3.78
CA SER A 111 -8.79 4.23 2.83
C SER A 111 -7.71 4.79 1.90
N TRP A 112 -8.10 5.32 0.74
CA TRP A 112 -7.19 5.60 -0.36
C TRP A 112 -7.35 6.99 -0.94
N LEU A 113 -6.23 7.65 -1.23
CA LEU A 113 -6.12 8.81 -2.12
C LEU A 113 -5.48 8.32 -3.42
N VAL A 114 -6.00 8.77 -4.56
CA VAL A 114 -5.39 8.50 -5.87
C VAL A 114 -5.21 9.81 -6.60
N TRP A 115 -4.01 10.03 -7.12
CA TRP A 115 -3.66 11.20 -7.93
C TRP A 115 -3.31 10.76 -9.34
N GLU A 116 -3.83 11.50 -10.33
CA GLU A 116 -3.59 11.26 -11.75
C GLU A 116 -3.06 12.51 -12.46
N PRO A 117 -2.09 12.37 -13.38
CA PRO A 117 -1.61 13.47 -14.20
C PRO A 117 -2.74 14.12 -15.00
N GLY A 118 -2.76 15.45 -15.01
CA GLY A 118 -3.78 16.27 -15.66
C GLY A 118 -5.08 16.46 -14.84
N ALA A 119 -5.38 15.56 -13.90
CA ALA A 119 -6.63 15.60 -13.13
C ALA A 119 -6.43 15.98 -11.65
N GLY A 120 -5.28 15.66 -11.06
CA GLY A 120 -5.06 15.81 -9.62
C GLY A 120 -5.69 14.65 -8.85
N LEU A 121 -6.26 14.95 -7.69
CA LEU A 121 -6.93 13.98 -6.82
C LEU A 121 -8.22 13.48 -7.48
N VAL A 122 -8.31 12.16 -7.69
CA VAL A 122 -9.48 11.50 -8.26
C VAL A 122 -10.13 10.57 -7.24
N ARG A 123 -11.41 10.24 -7.46
CA ARG A 123 -12.11 9.26 -6.64
C ARG A 123 -11.68 7.85 -7.05
N PRO A 124 -11.13 7.04 -6.13
CA PRO A 124 -10.70 5.69 -6.47
C PRO A 124 -11.90 4.77 -6.71
N ALA A 125 -11.90 4.06 -7.84
CA ALA A 125 -12.95 3.11 -8.18
C ALA A 125 -12.84 1.85 -7.29
N GLY A 126 -13.95 1.44 -6.66
CA GLY A 126 -14.00 0.21 -5.85
C GLY A 126 -13.23 0.25 -4.53
N LEU A 127 -12.63 1.39 -4.16
CA LEU A 127 -11.89 1.55 -2.90
C LEU A 127 -12.55 2.62 -2.01
N THR A 128 -12.42 2.44 -0.69
CA THR A 128 -12.86 3.45 0.27
C THR A 128 -12.00 4.71 0.13
N PRO A 129 -12.57 5.89 -0.21
CA PRO A 129 -11.79 7.11 -0.35
C PRO A 129 -11.30 7.60 1.02
N ALA A 130 -10.06 8.09 1.08
CA ALA A 130 -9.54 8.85 2.21
C ALA A 130 -9.62 10.34 1.92
N SER A 131 -9.43 11.15 2.97
CA SER A 131 -9.28 12.59 2.88
C SER A 131 -7.83 13.00 3.13
N VAL A 132 -7.42 14.14 2.56
CA VAL A 132 -6.11 14.75 2.86
C VAL A 132 -5.97 15.06 4.35
N ALA A 133 -7.07 15.41 5.03
CA ALA A 133 -7.07 15.61 6.48
C ALA A 133 -6.70 14.34 7.25
N GLN A 134 -7.13 13.15 6.80
CA GLN A 134 -6.73 11.88 7.40
C GLN A 134 -5.26 11.58 7.16
N LEU A 135 -4.74 11.86 5.96
CA LEU A 135 -3.31 11.70 5.66
C LEU A 135 -2.45 12.60 6.56
N ALA A 136 -2.77 13.90 6.61
CA ALA A 136 -2.06 14.87 7.45
C ALA A 136 -2.15 14.51 8.94
N ALA A 137 -3.30 14.02 9.41
CA ALA A 137 -3.45 13.54 10.78
C ALA A 137 -2.65 12.27 11.08
N ALA A 138 -2.54 11.34 10.13
CA ALA A 138 -1.75 10.12 10.28
C ALA A 138 -0.24 10.40 10.33
N ALA A 139 0.20 11.49 9.68
CA ALA A 139 1.56 12.00 9.72
C ALA A 139 1.85 12.92 10.93
N ASP A 140 0.86 13.18 11.80
CA ASP A 140 0.94 14.17 12.89
C ASP A 140 1.35 15.58 12.42
N ARG A 141 0.74 16.01 11.31
CA ARG A 141 0.99 17.29 10.60
C ARG A 141 -0.31 17.93 10.13
N ARG A 142 -1.30 18.02 11.01
CA ARG A 142 -2.67 18.49 10.67
C ARG A 142 -2.69 19.91 10.10
N GLU A 143 -1.77 20.74 10.54
CA GLU A 143 -1.53 22.12 10.10
C GLU A 143 -1.12 22.23 8.63
N HIS A 144 -0.52 21.18 8.06
CA HIS A 144 -0.14 21.13 6.64
C HIS A 144 -1.26 20.62 5.72
N ARG A 145 -2.45 20.33 6.26
CA ARG A 145 -3.59 19.81 5.49
C ARG A 145 -3.87 20.62 4.23
N ASP A 146 -3.98 21.94 4.33
CA ASP A 146 -4.42 22.77 3.21
C ASP A 146 -3.33 22.87 2.12
N LEU A 147 -2.06 22.87 2.53
CA LEU A 147 -0.92 22.77 1.61
C LEU A 147 -0.94 21.45 0.83
N VAL A 148 -1.09 20.32 1.54
CA VAL A 148 -1.18 19.00 0.91
C VAL A 148 -2.42 18.89 0.04
N ALA A 149 -3.53 19.52 0.42
CA ALA A 149 -4.75 19.53 -0.38
C ALA A 149 -4.53 20.29 -1.70
N ALA A 150 -3.83 21.41 -1.67
CA ALA A 150 -3.45 22.15 -2.88
C ALA A 150 -2.52 21.32 -3.78
N MET A 151 -1.51 20.65 -3.22
CA MET A 151 -0.60 19.76 -3.97
C MET A 151 -1.34 18.60 -4.63
N MET A 152 -2.24 17.93 -3.89
CA MET A 152 -3.03 16.82 -4.41
C MET A 152 -4.09 17.28 -5.41
N ALA A 153 -4.58 18.52 -5.33
CA ALA A 153 -5.51 19.07 -6.31
C ALA A 153 -4.82 19.51 -7.61
N ASP A 154 -3.53 19.89 -7.56
CA ASP A 154 -2.77 20.24 -8.76
C ASP A 154 -2.49 18.97 -9.59
N GLY A 155 -3.09 18.89 -10.78
CA GLY A 155 -2.87 17.79 -11.72
C GLY A 155 -1.57 17.92 -12.52
N ARG A 156 -0.78 18.98 -12.37
CA ARG A 156 0.46 19.16 -13.13
C ARG A 156 1.60 18.37 -12.51
N GLY A 157 2.54 17.96 -13.37
CA GLY A 157 3.74 17.23 -12.98
C GLY A 157 3.59 15.71 -13.06
N SER A 158 4.36 15.00 -12.25
CA SER A 158 4.41 13.53 -12.23
C SER A 158 4.08 12.99 -10.85
N ALA A 159 3.59 11.75 -10.79
CA ALA A 159 3.26 11.07 -9.54
C ALA A 159 4.44 11.03 -8.56
N ALA A 160 5.66 10.77 -9.06
CA ALA A 160 6.88 10.79 -8.26
C ALA A 160 7.19 12.19 -7.70
N ARG A 161 6.95 13.26 -8.46
CA ARG A 161 7.14 14.63 -7.97
C ARG A 161 6.13 14.96 -6.87
N VAL A 162 4.85 14.70 -7.11
CA VAL A 162 3.79 14.94 -6.13
C VAL A 162 4.03 14.13 -4.84
N LEU A 163 4.49 12.89 -4.97
CA LEU A 163 4.88 12.08 -3.82
C LEU A 163 5.99 12.73 -2.99
N ARG A 164 7.07 13.22 -3.63
CA ARG A 164 8.16 13.95 -2.95
C ARG A 164 7.64 15.20 -2.25
N ASP A 165 6.88 16.03 -2.96
CA ASP A 165 6.35 17.29 -2.41
C ASP A 165 5.44 17.04 -1.19
N VAL A 166 4.59 16.00 -1.24
CA VAL A 166 3.71 15.60 -0.13
C VAL A 166 4.50 15.03 1.04
N PHE A 167 5.48 14.16 0.79
CA PHE A 167 6.32 13.58 1.85
C PHE A 167 7.16 14.65 2.54
N GLU A 168 7.73 15.58 1.78
CA GLU A 168 8.46 16.72 2.31
C GLU A 168 7.56 17.60 3.20
N ALA A 169 6.38 17.98 2.69
CA ALA A 169 5.43 18.80 3.44
C ALA A 169 4.94 18.13 4.75
N LEU A 170 4.86 16.80 4.76
CA LEU A 170 4.45 16.02 5.93
C LEU A 170 5.64 15.49 6.76
N SER A 171 6.88 15.84 6.40
CA SER A 171 8.10 15.33 7.04
C SER A 171 8.14 13.78 7.12
N LEU A 172 7.60 13.10 6.11
CA LEU A 172 7.56 11.64 6.05
C LEU A 172 8.85 11.08 5.42
N PRO A 173 9.44 10.04 6.01
CA PRO A 173 10.67 9.46 5.48
C PRO A 173 10.41 8.49 4.32
N GLY A 174 11.48 8.12 3.63
CA GLY A 174 11.52 6.96 2.73
C GLY A 174 11.06 7.20 1.29
N VAL A 175 10.73 8.42 0.89
CA VAL A 175 10.30 8.71 -0.49
C VAL A 175 11.30 8.22 -1.54
N ASP A 176 12.60 8.32 -1.26
CA ASP A 176 13.67 7.86 -2.14
C ASP A 176 13.61 6.35 -2.42
N PHE A 177 13.10 5.54 -1.49
CA PHE A 177 12.88 4.12 -1.70
C PHE A 177 11.67 3.87 -2.60
N ALA A 178 10.60 4.66 -2.43
CA ALA A 178 9.41 4.55 -3.26
C ALA A 178 9.67 5.00 -4.71
N THR A 179 10.59 5.95 -4.93
CA THR A 179 10.99 6.41 -6.26
C THR A 179 12.14 5.62 -6.87
N GLY A 180 12.77 4.71 -6.12
CA GLY A 180 13.90 3.90 -6.56
C GLY A 180 15.23 4.66 -6.62
N GLU A 181 15.33 5.82 -5.98
CA GLU A 181 16.54 6.64 -5.87
C GLU A 181 17.54 6.07 -4.87
N ARG A 182 17.06 5.30 -3.88
CA ARG A 182 17.89 4.58 -2.90
C ARG A 182 17.51 3.11 -2.82
N VAL A 183 18.51 2.28 -2.57
CA VAL A 183 18.34 0.83 -2.38
C VAL A 183 18.15 0.54 -0.88
N PRO A 184 16.99 0.01 -0.45
CA PRO A 184 16.68 -0.14 0.98
C PRO A 184 17.63 -1.06 1.76
N VAL A 185 18.20 -2.08 1.10
CA VAL A 185 19.05 -3.08 1.76
C VAL A 185 20.41 -2.52 2.18
N ASP A 186 20.84 -1.40 1.59
CA ASP A 186 22.12 -0.75 1.90
C ASP A 186 22.03 0.17 3.13
N GLU A 187 20.84 0.34 3.69
CA GLU A 187 20.60 1.26 4.81
C GLU A 187 21.10 0.69 6.15
N PRO A 188 21.72 1.52 7.01
CA PRO A 188 22.12 1.11 8.34
C PRO A 188 20.94 0.56 9.16
N GLY A 189 21.08 -0.68 9.63
CA GLY A 189 20.04 -1.34 10.42
C GLY A 189 18.88 -1.90 9.58
N ALA A 190 18.98 -1.88 8.25
CA ALA A 190 18.04 -2.58 7.38
C ALA A 190 18.05 -4.08 7.66
N VAL A 191 16.85 -4.68 7.69
CA VAL A 191 16.68 -6.13 7.87
C VAL A 191 15.77 -6.66 6.79
N ARG A 192 16.26 -7.66 6.06
CA ARG A 192 15.43 -8.45 5.15
C ARG A 192 14.61 -9.47 5.94
N ILE A 193 13.31 -9.47 5.70
CA ILE A 193 12.36 -10.40 6.31
C ILE A 193 11.66 -11.17 5.20
N GLU A 194 11.81 -12.48 5.22
CA GLU A 194 11.20 -13.39 4.25
C GLU A 194 10.13 -14.24 4.95
N PRO A 195 8.88 -14.27 4.45
CA PRO A 195 7.84 -15.13 5.00
C PRO A 195 8.06 -16.60 4.66
N SER A 196 7.44 -17.49 5.42
CA SER A 196 7.49 -18.93 5.17
C SER A 196 6.77 -19.30 3.87
N ARG A 197 7.48 -19.99 2.96
CA ARG A 197 6.88 -20.50 1.71
C ARG A 197 5.74 -21.49 1.96
N GLU A 198 5.82 -22.26 3.05
CA GLU A 198 4.75 -23.20 3.41
C GLU A 198 3.47 -22.46 3.83
N ASP A 199 3.61 -21.38 4.60
CA ASP A 199 2.47 -20.58 5.04
C ASP A 199 1.82 -19.84 3.87
N VAL A 200 2.60 -19.35 2.92
CA VAL A 200 2.07 -18.75 1.68
C VAL A 200 1.35 -19.80 0.83
N ALA A 201 1.89 -21.01 0.70
CA ALA A 201 1.19 -22.09 0.00
C ALA A 201 -0.12 -22.49 0.69
N ARG A 202 -0.19 -22.40 2.03
CA ARG A 202 -1.44 -22.61 2.79
C ARG A 202 -2.46 -21.51 2.52
N PHE A 203 -2.01 -20.25 2.44
CA PHE A 203 -2.84 -19.12 2.03
C PHE A 203 -3.45 -19.36 0.64
N ASP A 204 -2.64 -19.73 -0.35
CA ASP A 204 -3.13 -19.97 -1.72
C ASP A 204 -4.19 -21.07 -1.77
N ARG A 205 -3.97 -22.20 -1.08
CA ARG A 205 -4.98 -23.27 -0.97
C ARG A 205 -6.30 -22.76 -0.41
N THR A 206 -6.24 -21.98 0.67
CA THR A 206 -7.44 -21.42 1.32
C THR A 206 -8.19 -20.47 0.38
N VAL A 207 -7.47 -19.60 -0.34
CA VAL A 207 -8.07 -18.68 -1.31
C VAL A 207 -8.74 -19.45 -2.46
N HIS A 208 -8.07 -20.47 -3.00
CA HIS A 208 -8.63 -21.31 -4.06
C HIS A 208 -9.89 -22.04 -3.61
N GLU A 209 -9.91 -22.58 -2.40
CA GLU A 209 -11.10 -23.18 -1.81
C GLU A 209 -12.24 -22.16 -1.71
N VAL A 210 -12.01 -20.98 -1.13
CA VAL A 210 -13.05 -19.94 -0.99
C VAL A 210 -13.61 -19.49 -2.35
N ARG A 211 -12.76 -19.35 -3.37
CA ARG A 211 -13.20 -19.02 -4.73
C ARG A 211 -14.10 -20.10 -5.31
N ARG A 212 -13.66 -21.36 -5.20
CA ARG A 212 -14.44 -22.52 -5.62
C ARG A 212 -15.81 -22.56 -4.93
N TRP A 213 -15.86 -22.34 -3.62
CA TRP A 213 -17.12 -22.29 -2.87
C TRP A 213 -18.05 -21.17 -3.37
N ARG A 214 -17.53 -19.98 -3.69
CA ARG A 214 -18.35 -18.90 -4.25
C ARG A 214 -18.89 -19.25 -5.63
N GLU A 215 -18.06 -19.83 -6.49
CA GLU A 215 -18.48 -20.28 -7.83
C GLU A 215 -19.56 -21.38 -7.75
N GLU A 216 -19.46 -22.31 -6.79
CA GLU A 216 -20.46 -23.36 -6.56
C GLU A 216 -21.80 -22.80 -6.00
N VAL A 217 -21.74 -21.79 -5.13
CA VAL A 217 -22.93 -21.14 -4.54
C VAL A 217 -23.61 -20.16 -5.51
N GLU A 218 -22.83 -19.38 -6.26
CA GLU A 218 -23.35 -18.44 -7.26
C GLU A 218 -23.74 -19.15 -8.58
N GLY A 219 -23.17 -20.32 -8.86
CA GLY A 219 -23.46 -21.16 -10.02
C GLY A 219 -24.56 -22.20 -9.82
N SER A 220 -25.15 -22.31 -8.62
CA SER A 220 -26.37 -23.11 -8.41
C SER A 220 -27.61 -22.26 -8.76
N PRO A 221 -28.42 -22.67 -9.77
CA PRO A 221 -29.62 -21.93 -10.20
C PRO A 221 -30.76 -21.96 -9.18
#